data_AF-A0A7K2EHF2-F1
#
_entry.id   AF-A0A7K2EHF2-F1
#
_cell.length_a   1.000
_cell.length_b   1.000
_cell.length_c   1.000
_cell.angle_alpha   90.00
_cell.angle_beta   90.00
_cell.angle_gamma   90.00
#
_symmetry.space_group_name_H-M   'P 1'
#
loop_
_entity.id
_entity.type
_entity.pdbx_description
1 polymer ?
#
loop_
_entity_poly.entity_id
_entity_poly.type
_entity_poly.pdbx_seq_one_letter_code
_entity_poly.pdbx_strand_id
1 'polypeptide(L)'
;MTLATVLSILLASIQIIPMGNAKKHGRDGNDSLKQGQYEGAAYAYQEGLSSYESAPETDETFYGLQNNLGLALHQNGDFEGAQNAFSEALA
;
A
#
# COMPACT_ATOMS: atom_id res chain seq x y z
N MET A 1 -28.45 -15.63 16.73
CA MET A 1 -27.33 -14.67 16.53
C MET A 1 -26.57 -14.58 17.83
N THR A 2 -25.26 -14.83 17.83
CA THR A 2 -24.45 -14.82 19.07
C THR A 2 -23.76 -13.47 19.22
N LEU A 3 -23.37 -13.11 20.44
CA LEU A 3 -22.61 -11.88 20.74
C LEU A 3 -21.34 -11.77 19.88
N ALA A 4 -20.73 -12.92 19.55
CA ALA A 4 -19.59 -13.02 18.64
C ALA A 4 -19.93 -12.57 17.21
N THR A 5 -21.11 -12.93 16.68
CA THR A 5 -21.54 -12.51 15.34
C THR A 5 -21.74 -10.99 15.25
N VAL A 6 -22.25 -10.38 16.33
CA VAL A 6 -22.46 -8.93 16.39
C VAL A 6 -21.12 -8.18 16.49
N LEU A 7 -20.16 -8.72 17.26
CA LEU A 7 -18.82 -8.13 17.39
C LEU A 7 -18.02 -8.19 16.08
N SER A 8 -18.11 -9.28 15.32
CA SER A 8 -17.48 -9.40 13.99
C SER A 8 -18.03 -8.37 13.00
N ILE A 9 -19.35 -8.12 13.01
CA ILE A 9 -19.99 -7.12 12.15
C ILE A 9 -19.59 -5.70 12.57
N LEU A 10 -19.41 -5.46 13.88
CA LEU A 10 -19.01 -4.16 14.43
C LEU A 10 -17.54 -3.83 14.13
N LEU A 11 -16.64 -4.83 14.13
CA LEU A 11 -15.24 -4.66 13.73
C LEU A 11 -15.11 -4.41 12.21
N ALA A 12 -15.91 -5.10 11.39
CA ALA A 12 -15.92 -4.90 9.94
C ALA A 12 -16.44 -3.50 9.54
N SER A 13 -17.28 -2.88 10.36
CA SER A 13 -17.85 -1.55 10.05
C SER A 13 -16.92 -0.37 10.38
N ILE A 14 -15.82 -0.59 11.11
CA ILE A 14 -14.74 0.42 11.28
C ILE A 14 -13.80 0.44 10.05
N GLN A 15 -13.78 -0.63 9.26
CA GLN A 15 -12.96 -0.77 8.05
C GLN A 15 -13.54 -0.07 6.81
N ILE A 16 -14.56 0.79 6.95
CA ILE A 16 -15.40 1.30 5.86
C ILE A 16 -14.73 2.37 4.96
N ILE A 17 -13.42 2.61 5.04
CA ILE A 17 -12.72 3.31 3.94
C ILE A 17 -11.35 2.68 3.61
N PRO A 18 -11.31 1.48 3.00
CA PRO A 18 -10.04 0.86 2.59
C PRO A 18 -9.25 1.74 1.59
N MET A 19 -9.97 2.41 0.67
CA MET A 19 -9.36 3.25 -0.36
C MET A 19 -8.82 4.60 0.16
N GLY A 20 -9.35 5.11 1.27
CA GLY A 20 -8.89 6.35 1.89
C GLY A 20 -7.52 6.20 2.55
N ASN A 21 -7.24 4.99 3.05
CA ASN A 21 -5.97 4.65 3.67
C ASN A 21 -4.85 4.52 2.63
N ALA A 22 -5.10 3.87 1.48
CA ALA A 22 -4.11 3.73 0.41
C ALA A 22 -3.50 5.08 -0.04
N LYS A 23 -4.36 6.09 -0.30
CA LYS A 23 -3.91 7.43 -0.68
C LYS A 23 -3.21 8.18 0.45
N LYS A 24 -3.59 7.94 1.71
CA LYS A 24 -2.89 8.51 2.87
C LYS A 24 -1.48 7.92 2.97
N HIS A 25 -1.38 6.59 2.96
CA HIS A 25 -0.13 5.87 3.00
C HIS A 25 0.81 6.24 1.82
N GLY A 26 0.26 6.46 0.62
CA GLY A 26 1.02 6.99 -0.50
C GLY A 26 1.60 8.39 -0.27
N ARG A 27 0.87 9.28 0.42
CA ARG A 27 1.39 10.60 0.80
C ARG A 27 2.50 10.49 1.84
N ASP A 28 2.29 9.69 2.88
CA ASP A 28 3.27 9.45 3.94
C ASP A 28 4.57 8.85 3.35
N GLY A 29 4.44 7.91 2.41
CA GLY A 29 5.56 7.34 1.68
C GLY A 29 6.30 8.36 0.82
N ASN A 30 5.58 9.22 0.09
CA ASN A 30 6.18 10.28 -0.72
C ASN A 30 6.98 11.27 0.13
N ASP A 31 6.47 11.63 1.30
CA ASP A 31 7.16 12.54 2.20
C ASP A 31 8.40 11.90 2.84
N SER A 32 8.36 10.60 3.12
CA SER A 32 9.53 9.82 3.55
C SER A 32 10.59 9.72 2.45
N LEU A 33 10.15 9.51 1.19
CA LEU A 33 11.03 9.42 0.03
C LEU A 33 11.79 10.74 -0.21
N LYS A 34 11.11 11.89 -0.09
CA LYS A 34 11.75 13.22 -0.17
C LYS A 34 12.80 13.44 0.90
N GLN A 35 12.65 12.81 2.07
CA GLN A 35 13.58 12.89 3.19
C GLN A 35 14.73 11.86 3.10
N GLY A 36 14.76 11.02 2.06
CA GLY A 36 15.75 9.95 1.91
C GLY A 36 15.52 8.77 2.86
N GLN A 37 14.34 8.68 3.48
CA GLN A 37 13.97 7.62 4.40
C GLN A 37 13.36 6.45 3.61
N TYR A 38 14.18 5.78 2.80
CA TYR A 38 13.71 4.83 1.80
C TYR A 38 13.00 3.60 2.39
N GLU A 39 13.50 3.07 3.51
CA GLU A 39 12.85 1.97 4.23
C GLU A 39 11.47 2.39 4.77
N GLY A 40 11.37 3.58 5.37
CA GLY A 40 10.09 4.14 5.84
C GLY A 40 9.11 4.42 4.70
N ALA A 41 9.62 4.88 3.54
CA ALA A 41 8.82 5.07 2.34
C ALA A 41 8.26 3.73 1.83
N ALA A 42 9.10 2.70 1.72
CA ALA A 42 8.69 1.37 1.29
C ALA A 42 7.61 0.79 2.22
N TYR A 43 7.81 0.88 3.53
CA TYR A 43 6.81 0.46 4.52
C TYR A 43 5.47 1.17 4.32
N ALA A 44 5.48 2.50 4.15
CA ALA A 44 4.25 3.25 3.92
C ALA A 44 3.52 2.80 2.64
N TYR A 45 4.24 2.60 1.53
CA TYR A 45 3.59 2.13 0.30
C TYR A 45 3.02 0.71 0.44
N GLN A 46 3.71 -0.19 1.15
CA GLN A 46 3.22 -1.54 1.45
C GLN A 46 1.94 -1.50 2.29
N GLU A 47 1.84 -0.63 3.29
CA GLU A 47 0.61 -0.43 4.07
C GLU A 47 -0.53 0.15 3.20
N GLY A 48 -0.20 0.95 2.19
CA GLY A 48 -1.18 1.38 1.21
C GLY A 48 -1.70 0.23 0.34
N LEU A 49 -0.78 -0.65 -0.08
CA LEU A 49 -1.08 -1.83 -0.91
C LEU A 49 -1.83 -2.93 -0.14
N SER A 50 -1.62 -3.06 1.17
CA SER A 50 -2.30 -4.06 2.01
C SER A 50 -3.82 -3.83 2.12
N SER A 51 -4.30 -2.67 1.69
CA SER A 51 -5.73 -2.37 1.57
C SER A 51 -6.39 -3.01 0.34
N TYR A 52 -5.60 -3.58 -0.57
CA TYR A 52 -6.07 -4.31 -1.74
C TYR A 52 -6.04 -5.82 -1.48
N GLU A 53 -7.19 -6.49 -1.65
CA GLU A 53 -7.25 -7.96 -1.53
C GLU A 53 -6.53 -8.68 -2.67
N SER A 54 -6.51 -8.05 -3.86
CA SER A 54 -5.80 -8.49 -5.06
C SER A 54 -5.50 -7.30 -5.97
N ALA A 55 -4.64 -7.51 -6.97
CA ALA A 55 -4.43 -6.52 -8.02
C ALA A 55 -5.76 -6.22 -8.74
N PRO A 56 -6.21 -4.95 -8.78
CA PRO A 56 -7.41 -4.55 -9.50
C PRO A 56 -7.12 -4.43 -11.01
N GLU A 57 -8.09 -4.68 -11.87
CA GLU A 57 -7.92 -4.48 -13.33
C GLU A 57 -7.65 -3.01 -13.69
N THR A 58 -8.24 -2.07 -12.93
CA THR A 58 -8.03 -0.63 -13.12
C THR A 58 -8.11 0.11 -11.79
N ASP A 59 -6.96 0.46 -11.21
CA ASP A 59 -6.87 1.43 -10.11
C ASP A 59 -5.53 2.17 -10.15
N GLU A 60 -5.57 3.44 -10.53
CA GLU A 60 -4.38 4.31 -10.60
C GLU A 60 -3.63 4.42 -9.25
N THR A 61 -4.35 4.32 -8.13
CA THR A 61 -3.72 4.38 -6.80
C THR A 61 -2.90 3.12 -6.54
N PHE A 62 -3.43 1.94 -6.88
CA PHE A 62 -2.69 0.68 -6.73
C PHE A 62 -1.40 0.71 -7.54
N TYR A 63 -1.49 1.00 -8.84
CA TYR A 63 -0.33 1.02 -9.73
C TYR A 63 0.67 2.13 -9.38
N GLY A 64 0.19 3.30 -8.96
CA GLY A 64 1.03 4.37 -8.45
C GLY A 64 1.79 3.99 -7.18
N LEU A 65 1.15 3.27 -6.26
CA LEU A 65 1.80 2.76 -5.04
C LEU A 65 2.87 1.70 -5.38
N GLN A 66 2.59 0.78 -6.30
CA GLN A 66 3.57 -0.22 -6.77
C GLN A 66 4.80 0.45 -7.39
N ASN A 67 4.60 1.43 -8.27
CA ASN A 67 5.71 2.18 -8.87
C ASN A 67 6.56 2.89 -7.80
N ASN A 68 5.92 3.54 -6.83
CA ASN A 68 6.63 4.28 -5.80
C ASN A 68 7.33 3.35 -4.79
N LEU A 69 6.75 2.19 -4.52
CA LEU A 69 7.41 1.11 -3.77
C LEU A 69 8.68 0.66 -4.50
N GLY A 70 8.59 0.41 -5.81
CA GLY A 70 9.75 0.05 -6.63
C GLY A 70 10.87 1.08 -6.53
N LEU A 71 10.53 2.37 -6.60
CA LEU A 71 11.50 3.46 -6.46
C LEU A 71 12.14 3.48 -5.06
N ALA A 72 11.35 3.32 -4.00
CA ALA A 72 11.87 3.31 -2.62
C ALA A 72 12.82 2.13 -2.39
N LEU A 73 12.44 0.93 -2.82
CA LEU A 73 13.26 -0.28 -2.70
C LEU A 73 14.56 -0.16 -3.50
N HIS A 74 14.50 0.38 -4.72
CA HIS A 74 15.69 0.62 -5.54
C HIS A 74 16.67 1.59 -4.84
N GLN A 75 16.16 2.69 -4.28
CA GLN A 75 17.01 3.65 -3.54
C GLN A 75 17.57 3.05 -2.25
N ASN A 76 16.88 2.07 -1.65
CA ASN A 76 17.35 1.33 -0.49
C ASN A 76 18.32 0.17 -0.83
N GLY A 77 18.56 -0.10 -2.13
CA GLY A 77 19.43 -1.18 -2.61
C GLY A 77 18.76 -2.56 -2.72
N ASP A 78 17.46 -2.66 -2.47
CA ASP A 78 16.67 -3.88 -2.70
C ASP A 78 16.18 -3.92 -4.16
N PHE A 79 17.08 -4.33 -5.05
CA PHE A 79 16.81 -4.34 -6.48
C PHE A 79 15.84 -5.43 -6.92
N GLU A 80 15.80 -6.57 -6.22
CA GLU A 80 14.87 -7.66 -6.51
C GLU A 80 13.45 -7.25 -6.12
N GLY A 81 13.27 -6.72 -4.90
CA GLY A 81 11.99 -6.17 -4.46
C GLY A 81 11.52 -5.02 -5.38
N ALA A 82 12.44 -4.16 -5.81
CA ALA A 82 12.12 -3.10 -6.75
C ALA A 82 11.63 -3.62 -8.11
N GLN A 83 12.31 -4.61 -8.69
CA GLN A 83 11.91 -5.23 -9.95
C GLN A 83 10.50 -5.82 -9.86
N ASN A 84 10.18 -6.52 -8.76
CA ASN A 84 8.86 -7.08 -8.55
C ASN A 84 7.79 -5.99 -8.48
N ALA A 85 8.02 -4.94 -7.68
CA ALA A 85 7.07 -3.84 -7.55
C ALA A 85 6.86 -3.09 -8.87
N PHE A 86 7.91 -2.85 -9.66
CA PHE A 86 7.75 -2.25 -10.99
C PHE A 86 7.03 -3.16 -11.98
N SER A 87 7.16 -4.48 -11.84
CA SER A 87 6.45 -5.44 -12.69
C SER A 87 4.95 -5.43 -12.39
N GLU A 88 4.57 -5.41 -11.11
CA GLU A 88 3.18 -5.26 -10.66
C GLU A 88 2.58 -3.90 -11.06
N ALA A 89 3.40 -2.85 -11.17
CA ALA A 89 2.95 -1.53 -11.62
C ALA A 89 2.57 -1.49 -13.12
N LEU A 90 2.96 -2.49 -13.91
CA LEU A 90 2.76 -2.58 -15.36
C LEU A 90 1.75 -3.67 -15.76
N ALA A 91 1.27 -4.47 -14.81
CA ALA A 91 0.40 -5.63 -15.04
C ALA A 91 -1.07 -5.21 -15.24
#